data_AF-A0A392P562-F1
#
_entry.id   AF-A0A392P562-F1
#
_cell.length_a   1.000
_cell.length_b   1.000
_cell.length_c   1.000
_cell.angle_alpha   90.00
_cell.angle_beta   90.00
_cell.angle_gamma   90.00
#
_symmetry.space_group_name_H-M   'P 1'
#
loop_
_entity.id
_entity.type
_entity.pdbx_description
1 polymer ?
#
loop_
_entity_poly.entity_id
_entity_poly.type
_entity_poly.pdbx_seq_one_letter_code
_entity_poly.pdbx_strand_id
1 'polypeptide(L)'
;MEVKLWNDKREREMYDNFAELYAIIKATERLEKAYVRDIITPQEYEIECQKLIAHFKTLASTLKDTVPSIERFADTYRMECPAAINRLVVSGVPATVEHRATAAAGASFALRP
;
A
#
# COMPACT_ATOMS: atom_id res chain seq x y z
N MET A 1 18.00 30.36 -9.83
CA MET A 1 16.71 30.75 -9.23
C MET A 1 16.14 29.51 -8.59
N GLU A 2 16.00 29.49 -7.27
CA GLU A 2 15.45 28.33 -6.55
C GLU A 2 13.93 28.42 -6.54
N VAL A 3 13.26 27.32 -6.85
CA VAL A 3 11.79 27.23 -6.84
C VAL A 3 11.36 26.61 -5.52
N LYS A 4 10.43 27.27 -4.81
CA LYS A 4 9.88 26.76 -3.56
C LYS A 4 8.75 25.77 -3.85
N LEU A 5 8.72 24.67 -3.09
CA LEU A 5 7.68 23.65 -3.22
C LEU A 5 6.33 24.13 -2.68
N TRP A 6 6.32 25.00 -1.67
CA TRP A 6 5.10 25.58 -1.09
C TRP A 6 5.30 27.06 -0.75
N ASN A 7 4.21 27.81 -0.70
CA ASN A 7 4.19 29.23 -0.37
C ASN A 7 3.49 29.55 0.96
N ASP A 8 2.66 28.64 1.47
CA ASP A 8 1.93 28.80 2.72
C ASP A 8 1.90 27.52 3.57
N LYS A 9 1.45 27.64 4.82
CA LYS A 9 1.43 26.52 5.78
C LYS A 9 0.49 25.40 5.36
N ARG A 10 -0.65 25.72 4.72
CA ARG A 10 -1.62 24.72 4.28
C ARG A 10 -1.07 23.90 3.12
N GLU A 11 -0.43 24.57 2.16
CA GLU A 11 0.23 23.89 1.04
C GLU A 11 1.39 23.00 1.52
N ARG A 12 2.15 23.45 2.52
CA ARG A 12 3.18 22.61 3.16
C ARG A 12 2.59 21.33 3.76
N GLU A 13 1.54 21.44 4.57
CA GLU A 13 0.88 20.27 5.19
C GLU A 13 0.31 19.32 4.13
N MET A 14 -0.20 19.84 3.01
CA MET A 14 -0.65 19.02 1.89
C MET A 14 0.50 18.22 1.26
N TYR A 15 1.65 18.85 1.01
CA TYR A 15 2.82 18.16 0.47
C TYR A 15 3.44 17.16 1.46
N ASP A 16 3.41 17.46 2.76
CA ASP A 16 3.85 16.50 3.80
C ASP A 16 2.97 15.24 3.76
N ASN A 17 1.66 15.39 3.61
CA ASN A 17 0.75 14.24 3.46
C ASN A 17 0.99 13.46 2.15
N PHE A 18 1.29 14.15 1.04
CA PHE A 18 1.65 13.47 -0.21
C PHE A 18 2.97 12.72 -0.10
N ALA A 19 3.95 13.29 0.59
CA ALA A 19 5.22 12.64 0.85
C ALA A 19 5.03 11.37 1.69
N GLU A 20 4.17 11.41 2.70
CA GLU A 20 3.83 10.23 3.51
C GLU A 20 3.12 9.15 2.67
N LEU A 21 2.15 9.54 1.84
CA LEU A 21 1.45 8.61 0.95
C LEU A 21 2.42 7.93 -0.03
N TYR A 22 3.32 8.72 -0.62
CA TYR A 22 4.37 8.23 -1.51
C TYR A 22 5.31 7.26 -0.78
N ALA A 23 5.73 7.60 0.44
CA ALA A 23 6.62 6.78 1.26
C ALA A 23 5.98 5.42 1.59
N ILE A 24 4.71 5.40 2.00
CA ILE A 24 3.98 4.16 2.31
C ILE A 24 3.91 3.26 1.07
N ILE A 25 3.47 3.78 -0.09
CA ILE A 25 3.38 2.99 -1.33
C ILE A 25 4.75 2.42 -1.70
N LYS A 26 5.82 3.23 -1.61
CA LYS A 26 7.17 2.78 -1.94
C LYS A 26 7.71 1.74 -0.96
N ALA A 27 7.41 1.90 0.33
CA ALA A 27 7.77 0.95 1.37
C ALA A 27 7.05 -0.40 1.16
N THR A 28 5.75 -0.39 0.87
CA THR A 28 4.99 -1.60 0.55
C THR A 28 5.55 -2.32 -0.66
N GLU A 29 5.92 -1.61 -1.73
CA GLU A 29 6.53 -2.21 -2.93
C GLU A 29 7.85 -2.91 -2.61
N ARG A 30 8.67 -2.30 -1.74
CA ARG A 30 9.94 -2.89 -1.29
C ARG A 30 9.70 -4.10 -0.38
N LEU A 31 8.71 -4.03 0.50
CA LEU A 31 8.33 -5.13 1.39
C LEU A 31 7.86 -6.35 0.59
N GLU A 32 6.98 -6.16 -0.40
CA GLU A 32 6.53 -7.23 -1.31
C GLU A 32 7.72 -7.87 -2.04
N LYS A 33 8.63 -7.06 -2.58
CA LYS A 33 9.84 -7.55 -3.26
C LYS A 33 10.78 -8.31 -2.33
N ALA A 34 10.90 -7.89 -1.07
CA ALA A 34 11.72 -8.58 -0.08
C ALA A 34 11.12 -9.95 0.28
N TYR A 35 9.79 -10.00 0.44
CA TYR A 35 9.08 -11.24 0.69
C TYR A 35 9.19 -12.23 -0.48
N VAL A 36 8.95 -11.78 -1.72
CA VAL A 36 9.08 -12.63 -2.93
C VAL A 36 10.50 -13.16 -3.14
N ARG A 37 11.51 -12.48 -2.60
CA ARG A 37 12.92 -12.90 -2.64
C ARG A 37 13.36 -13.72 -1.43
N ASP A 38 12.41 -14.13 -0.58
CA ASP A 38 12.65 -14.89 0.65
C ASP A 38 13.67 -14.21 1.60
N ILE A 39 13.74 -12.87 1.58
CA ILE A 39 14.65 -12.10 2.45
C ILE A 39 14.09 -11.99 3.88
N ILE A 40 12.77 -11.99 4.01
CA ILE A 40 12.04 -11.85 5.28
C ILE A 40 11.08 -13.01 5.47
N THR A 41 10.81 -13.36 6.72
CA THR A 41 9.90 -14.46 7.04
C THR A 41 8.43 -14.09 6.75
N PRO A 42 7.55 -15.08 6.50
CA PRO A 42 6.12 -14.82 6.35
C PRO A 42 5.50 -14.11 7.56
N GLN A 43 5.94 -14.43 8.78
CA GLN A 43 5.42 -13.80 9.99
C GLN A 43 5.78 -12.30 10.07
N GLU A 44 7.04 -11.96 9.78
CA GLU A 44 7.49 -10.56 9.77
C GLU A 44 6.80 -9.77 8.65
N TYR A 45 6.70 -10.37 7.46
CA TYR A 45 5.98 -9.78 6.34
C TYR A 45 4.52 -9.46 6.70
N GLU A 46 3.79 -10.42 7.31
CA GLU A 46 2.40 -10.21 7.71
C GLU A 46 2.24 -9.02 8.65
N ILE A 47 3.08 -8.94 9.69
CA ILE A 47 3.02 -7.90 10.71
C ILE A 47 3.30 -6.52 10.08
N GLU A 48 4.37 -6.39 9.30
CA GLU A 48 4.76 -5.11 8.71
C GLU A 48 3.82 -4.68 7.59
N CYS A 49 3.33 -5.62 6.77
CA CYS A 49 2.35 -5.35 5.73
C CYS A 49 1.03 -4.84 6.32
N GLN A 50 0.55 -5.46 7.42
CA GLN A 50 -0.65 -5.04 8.12
C GLN A 50 -0.54 -3.59 8.64
N LYS A 51 0.62 -3.22 9.19
CA LYS A 51 0.88 -1.85 9.67
C LYS A 51 0.83 -0.84 8.52
N LEU A 52 1.51 -1.13 7.40
CA LEU A 52 1.51 -0.26 6.21
C LEU A 52 0.10 -0.09 5.63
N ILE A 53 -0.68 -1.16 5.56
CA ILE A 53 -2.08 -1.12 5.09
C ILE A 53 -2.93 -0.24 6.02
N ALA A 54 -2.80 -0.39 7.34
CA ALA A 54 -3.56 0.41 8.30
C ALA A 54 -3.21 1.90 8.19
N HIS A 55 -1.91 2.21 8.05
CA HIS A 55 -1.44 3.58 7.87
C HIS A 55 -1.97 4.17 6.56
N PHE A 56 -1.84 3.43 5.45
CA PHE A 56 -2.37 3.82 4.15
C PHE A 56 -3.86 4.13 4.21
N LYS A 57 -4.69 3.25 4.81
CA LYS A 57 -6.14 3.46 4.90
C LYS A 57 -6.50 4.73 5.67
N THR A 58 -5.78 5.01 6.76
CA THR A 58 -5.98 6.22 7.56
C THR A 58 -5.65 7.46 6.73
N LEU A 59 -4.48 7.47 6.08
CA LEU A 59 -4.02 8.60 5.29
C LEU A 59 -4.88 8.82 4.04
N ALA A 60 -5.24 7.75 3.33
CA ALA A 60 -6.11 7.81 2.15
C ALA A 60 -7.52 8.33 2.50
N SER A 61 -8.04 7.99 3.69
CA SER A 61 -9.31 8.56 4.17
C SER A 61 -9.20 10.07 4.41
N THR A 62 -8.10 10.53 5.00
CA THR A 62 -7.86 11.96 5.24
C THR A 62 -7.66 12.73 3.94
N LEU A 63 -7.04 12.11 2.94
CA LEU A 63 -6.73 12.73 1.65
C LEU A 63 -7.80 12.52 0.59
N LYS A 64 -8.93 11.89 0.90
CA LYS A 64 -9.94 11.47 -0.09
C LYS A 64 -10.43 12.62 -0.98
N ASP A 65 -10.58 13.82 -0.41
CA ASP A 65 -11.04 15.01 -1.13
C ASP A 65 -9.96 15.61 -2.05
N THR A 66 -8.68 15.38 -1.72
CA THR A 66 -7.53 15.94 -2.45
C THR A 66 -6.96 14.93 -3.46
N VAL A 67 -6.96 13.64 -3.12
CA VAL A 67 -6.44 12.53 -3.92
C VAL A 67 -7.55 11.48 -4.05
N PRO A 68 -8.49 11.65 -4.99
CA PRO A 68 -9.62 10.75 -5.16
C PRO A 68 -9.24 9.40 -5.76
N SER A 69 -8.07 9.30 -6.40
CA SER A 69 -7.56 8.05 -6.99
C SER A 69 -6.06 7.92 -6.72
N ILE A 70 -5.71 6.86 -6.02
CA ILE A 70 -4.34 6.50 -5.67
C ILE A 70 -3.56 6.04 -6.91
N GLU A 71 -4.24 5.41 -7.88
CA GLU A 71 -3.65 5.04 -9.17
C GLU A 71 -3.20 6.28 -9.94
N ARG A 72 -4.05 7.32 -10.01
CA ARG A 72 -3.68 8.59 -10.63
C ARG A 72 -2.54 9.29 -9.89
N PHE A 73 -2.50 9.19 -8.56
CA PHE A 73 -1.38 9.71 -7.77
C PHE A 73 -0.08 8.99 -8.15
N ALA A 74 -0.10 7.65 -8.20
CA ALA A 74 1.04 6.84 -8.60
C ALA A 74 1.52 7.21 -10.02
N ASP A 75 0.61 7.38 -10.98
CA ASP A 75 0.96 7.81 -12.34
C ASP A 75 1.57 9.22 -12.37
N THR A 76 0.98 10.16 -11.63
CA THR A 76 1.45 11.56 -11.55
C THR A 76 2.89 11.64 -11.03
N TYR A 77 3.21 10.84 -10.01
CA TYR A 77 4.56 10.76 -9.43
C TYR A 77 5.43 9.67 -10.06
N ARG A 78 5.00 9.06 -11.18
CA ARG A 78 5.72 8.02 -11.93
C ARG A 78 6.18 6.85 -11.06
N MET A 79 5.29 6.37 -10.20
CA MET A 79 5.54 5.28 -9.27
C MET A 79 5.32 3.93 -9.96
N GLU A 80 6.39 3.25 -10.32
CA GLU A 80 6.34 1.85 -10.77
C GLU A 80 6.22 0.91 -9.57
N CYS A 81 5.02 0.85 -8.97
CA CYS A 81 4.73 0.08 -7.76
C CYS A 81 3.49 -0.83 -7.90
N PRO A 82 3.43 -1.74 -8.90
CA PRO A 82 2.24 -2.55 -9.16
C PRO A 82 1.87 -3.50 -8.03
N ALA A 83 2.86 -4.04 -7.29
CA ALA A 83 2.60 -4.93 -6.17
C ALA A 83 1.99 -4.18 -4.98
N ALA A 84 2.51 -2.98 -4.69
CA ALA A 84 1.94 -2.12 -3.66
C ALA A 84 0.51 -1.68 -3.98
N ILE A 85 0.22 -1.30 -5.23
CA ILE A 85 -1.13 -0.89 -5.62
C ILE A 85 -2.11 -2.05 -5.46
N ASN A 86 -1.76 -3.25 -5.92
CA ASN A 86 -2.59 -4.43 -5.71
C ASN A 86 -2.83 -4.69 -4.21
N ARG A 87 -1.77 -4.60 -3.39
CA ARG A 87 -1.85 -4.86 -1.94
C ARG A 87 -2.68 -3.82 -1.18
N LEU A 88 -2.49 -2.54 -1.48
CA LEU A 88 -3.07 -1.43 -0.74
C LEU A 88 -4.49 -1.08 -1.21
N VAL A 89 -4.74 -1.13 -2.51
CA VAL A 89 -6.00 -0.67 -3.13
C VAL A 89 -6.95 -1.81 -3.43
N VAL A 90 -6.45 -2.94 -3.95
CA VAL A 90 -7.30 -4.04 -4.43
C VAL A 90 -7.60 -5.04 -3.32
N SER A 91 -6.58 -5.65 -2.71
CA SER A 91 -6.79 -6.70 -1.71
C SER A 91 -6.97 -6.14 -0.29
N GLY A 92 -6.18 -5.13 0.08
CA GLY A 92 -6.26 -4.51 1.40
C GLY A 92 -5.88 -5.45 2.56
N VAL A 93 -5.22 -6.57 2.27
CA VAL A 93 -4.72 -7.59 3.21
C VAL A 93 -3.40 -8.21 2.71
N PRO A 94 -2.51 -8.70 3.58
CA PRO A 94 -1.25 -9.35 3.18
C PRO A 94 -1.42 -10.56 2.25
N ALA A 95 -0.41 -10.86 1.43
CA ALA A 95 -0.47 -11.94 0.41
C ALA A 95 -0.80 -13.30 1.02
N THR A 96 -0.17 -13.58 2.14
CA THR A 96 -0.28 -14.86 2.85
C THR A 96 -1.69 -15.12 3.36
N VAL A 97 -2.42 -14.07 3.76
CA VAL A 97 -3.80 -14.15 4.23
C VAL A 97 -4.74 -14.47 3.07
N GLU A 98 -4.53 -13.81 1.93
CA GLU A 98 -5.29 -14.04 0.69
C GLU A 98 -5.11 -15.47 0.16
N HIS A 99 -3.87 -15.97 0.12
CA HIS A 99 -3.59 -17.35 -0.27
C HIS A 99 -4.14 -18.38 0.73
N ARG A 100 -4.08 -18.10 2.04
CA ARG A 100 -4.65 -18.98 3.07
C ARG A 100 -6.18 -19.06 2.95
N ALA A 101 -6.85 -17.95 2.69
CA ALA A 101 -8.30 -17.93 2.48
C ALA A 101 -8.70 -18.74 1.24
N THR A 102 -7.93 -18.63 0.15
CA THR A 102 -8.17 -19.39 -1.09
C THR A 102 -7.95 -20.90 -0.88
N ALA A 103 -6.90 -21.30 -0.14
CA ALA A 103 -6.64 -22.70 0.20
C ALA A 103 -7.76 -23.29 1.08
N ALA A 104 -8.27 -22.53 2.06
CA ALA A 104 -9.38 -22.95 2.91
C ALA A 104 -10.71 -23.10 2.13
N ALA A 105 -10.96 -22.23 1.16
CA ALA A 105 -12.12 -22.32 0.26
C ALA A 105 -12.05 -23.57 -0.66
N GLY A 106 -10.86 -23.92 -1.14
CA GLY A 106 -10.65 -25.15 -1.92
C GLY A 106 -10.88 -26.43 -1.09
N ALA A 107 -10.43 -26.45 0.16
CA ALA A 107 -10.60 -27.59 1.05
C ALA A 107 -12.07 -27.83 1.45
N SER A 108 -12.86 -26.76 1.60
CA SER A 108 -14.30 -26.86 1.91
C SER A 108 -15.13 -27.32 0.70
N PHE A 109 -14.68 -27.07 -0.53
CA PHE A 109 -15.33 -27.59 -1.74
C PHE A 109 -15.04 -29.08 -1.97
N ALA A 110 -13.86 -29.57 -1.58
CA ALA A 110 -13.45 -30.97 -1.69
C ALA A 110 -14.13 -31.93 -0.68
N LEU A 111 -14.85 -31.39 0.32
CA LEU A 111 -15.52 -32.15 1.40
C LEU A 111 -17.04 -32.29 1.21
N ARG A 112 -17.60 -31.96 0.03
CA ARG A 112 -19.03 -32.19 -0.25
C ARG A 112 -19.21 -33.58 -0.89
N PRO A 113 -20.02 -34.47 -0.30
CA PRO A 113 -20.32 -35.81 -0.84
C PRO A 113 -21.18 -35.76 -2.11
#